data_AF-A0A3B8I7I6-F1
#
_entry.id   AF-A0A3B8I7I6-F1
#
_cell.length_a   1.000
_cell.length_b   1.000
_cell.length_c   1.000
_cell.angle_alpha   90.00
_cell.angle_beta   90.00
_cell.angle_gamma   90.00
#
_symmetry.space_group_name_H-M   'P 1'
#
loop_
_entity.id
_entity.type
_entity.pdbx_description
1 polymer ?
#
loop_
_entity_poly.entity_id
_entity_poly.type
_entity_poly.pdbx_seq_one_letter_code
_entity_poly.pdbx_strand_id
1 'polypeptide(L)' 'MNKFIAFVRESIDEMRTKVTWPKYRDLQQSSILVLVASLIFALVIGLIDYGFQNLVDLYYGIGDNTPSN' A
#
# COMPACT_ATOMS: atom_id res chain seq x y z
N MET A 1 38.66 -9.80 -18.75
CA MET A 1 37.57 -10.47 -18.00
C MET A 1 37.64 -10.29 -16.49
N ASN A 2 38.77 -9.93 -15.87
CA ASN A 2 38.87 -9.82 -14.39
C ASN A 2 38.40 -8.48 -13.81
N LYS A 3 38.38 -7.41 -14.61
CA LYS A 3 37.99 -6.06 -14.13
C LYS A 3 36.52 -5.97 -13.72
N PHE A 4 35.61 -6.60 -14.47
CA PHE A 4 34.18 -6.55 -14.17
C PHE A 4 33.83 -7.35 -12.91
N ILE A 5 34.44 -8.52 -12.75
CA ILE A 5 34.31 -9.35 -11.54
C ILE A 5 34.88 -8.62 -10.32
N ALA A 6 36.05 -7.96 -10.48
CA ALA A 6 36.63 -7.14 -9.43
C ALA A 6 35.72 -5.96 -9.04
N PHE A 7 35.17 -5.25 -10.03
CA PHE A 7 34.27 -4.10 -9.82
C PHE A 7 32.99 -4.48 -9.08
N VAL A 8 32.34 -5.59 -9.46
CA VAL A 8 31.15 -6.11 -8.76
C VAL A 8 31.49 -6.54 -7.34
N ARG A 9 32.68 -7.12 -7.13
CA ARG A 9 33.13 -7.54 -5.79
C ARG A 9 33.43 -6.34 -4.88
N GLU A 10 34.03 -5.29 -5.42
CA GLU A 10 34.27 -4.01 -4.73
C GLU A 10 32.95 -3.28 -4.42
N SER A 11 32.00 -3.23 -5.36
CA SER A 11 30.68 -2.64 -5.12
C SER A 11 29.86 -3.40 -4.08
N ILE A 12 29.99 -4.73 -4.01
CA ILE A 12 29.33 -5.53 -2.96
C ILE A 12 29.94 -5.28 -1.58
N ASP A 13 31.27 -5.17 -1.49
CA ASP A 13 31.94 -4.84 -0.24
C ASP A 13 31.63 -3.41 0.23
N GLU A 14 31.57 -2.44 -0.68
CA GLU A 14 31.14 -1.07 -0.38
C GLU A 14 29.68 -1.01 0.08
N MET A 15 28.76 -1.71 -0.60
CA MET A 15 27.36 -1.74 -0.18
C MET A 15 27.17 -2.40 1.20
N ARG A 16 28.02 -3.35 1.59
CA ARG A 16 27.96 -3.94 2.94
C ARG A 16 28.59 -3.07 4.03
N THR A 17 29.65 -2.33 3.72
CA THR A 17 30.42 -1.55 4.71
C THR A 17 29.96 -0.10 4.83
N LYS A 18 29.39 0.48 3.76
CA LYS A 18 28.94 1.87 3.70
C LYS A 18 27.42 2.04 3.85
N VAL A 19 26.64 0.97 3.70
CA VAL A 19 25.18 1.04 3.86
C VAL A 19 24.81 0.34 5.14
N THR A 20 24.42 1.13 6.13
CA THR A 20 23.80 0.65 7.37
C THR A 20 22.45 0.03 7.03
N TRP A 21 22.46 -1.25 6.68
CA TRP A 21 21.23 -2.02 6.60
C TRP A 21 20.58 -2.02 7.98
N PRO A 22 19.34 -1.49 8.10
CA PRO A 22 18.62 -1.53 9.36
C PRO A 22 18.46 -2.98 9.80
N LYS A 23 18.51 -3.24 11.10
CA LYS A 23 18.35 -4.60 11.63
C LYS A 23 17.01 -5.15 11.16
N TYR A 24 16.96 -6.45 10.85
CA TYR A 24 15.75 -7.15 10.39
C TYR A 24 14.52 -6.89 11.28
N ARG A 25 14.71 -6.63 12.58
CA ARG A 25 13.65 -6.27 13.53
C ARG A 25 13.00 -4.91 13.23
N ASP A 26 13.79 -3.91 12.82
CA ASP A 26 13.29 -2.57 12.54
C ASP A 26 12.52 -2.54 11.22
N LEU A 27 12.96 -3.35 10.25
CA LEU A 27 12.25 -3.60 8.99
C LEU A 27 10.88 -4.23 9.26
N GLN A 28 10.82 -5.23 10.13
CA GLN A 28 9.59 -5.92 10.47
C GLN A 28 8.60 -5.01 11.20
N GLN A 29 9.09 -4.16 12.10
CA GLN A 29 8.28 -3.15 12.78
C GLN A 29 7.70 -2.12 11.80
N SER A 30 8.50 -1.70 10.82
CA SER A 30 8.05 -0.77 9.76
C SER A 30 7.01 -1.42 8.84
N SER A 31 7.18 -2.69 8.49
CA SER A 31 6.18 -3.43 7.69
C SER A 31 4.87 -3.64 8.44
N ILE A 32 4.92 -3.94 9.74
CA ILE A 32 3.73 -4.09 10.58
C ILE A 32 2.97 -2.76 10.67
N LEU A 33 3.67 -1.64 10.81
CA LEU A 33 3.05 -0.32 10.81
C LEU A 33 2.28 -0.06 9.51
N VAL A 34 2.89 -0.36 8.36
CA VAL A 34 2.24 -0.20 7.04
C VAL A 34 1.05 -1.15 6.88
N LEU A 35 1.16 -2.39 7.35
CA LEU A 35 0.08 -3.39 7.29
C LEU A 35 -1.14 -2.98 8.12
N VAL A 36 -0.93 -2.39 9.30
CA VAL A 36 -2.02 -1.86 10.12
C VAL A 36 -2.62 -0.60 9.49
N ALA A 37 -1.78 0.29 8.95
CA ALA A 37 -2.24 1.49 8.27
C ALA A 37 -3.13 1.15 7.05
N SER A 38 -2.73 0.18 6.22
CA SER A 38 -3.52 -0.24 5.06
C SER A 38 -4.84 -0.88 5.45
N LEU A 39 -4.89 -1.63 6.56
CA LEU A 39 -6.12 -2.19 7.11
C LEU A 39 -7.13 -1.10 7.53
N ILE A 40 -6.64 -0.02 8.15
CA ILE A 40 -7.49 1.12 8.52
C ILE A 40 -8.02 1.82 7.27
N PHE A 41 -7.18 2.06 6.26
CA PHE A 41 -7.63 2.64 4.99
C PHE A 41 -8.67 1.76 4.29
N ALA A 42 -8.50 0.44 4.30
CA ALA A 42 -9.47 -0.48 3.73
C ALA A 42 -10.84 -0.39 4.43
N LEU A 43 -10.87 -0.29 5.76
CA LEU A 43 -12.11 -0.07 6.52
C LEU A 43 -12.78 1.26 6.18
N VAL A 44 -12.00 2.34 6.08
CA VAL A 44 -12.53 3.67 5.76
C VAL A 44 -13.12 3.71 4.35
N ILE A 45 -12.41 3.16 3.36
CA ILE A 45 -12.91 3.09 1.98
C ILE A 45 -14.17 2.23 1.92
N GLY A 46 -14.19 1.07 2.61
CA GLY A 46 -15.39 0.22 2.67
C GLY A 46 -16.61 0.91 3.30
N LEU A 47 -16.41 1.75 4.31
CA LEU A 47 -17.46 2.59 4.91
C LEU A 47 -17.97 3.65 3.93
N ILE A 48 -17.06 4.29 3.20
CA ILE A 48 -17.42 5.28 2.18
C ILE A 48 -18.19 4.61 1.05
N ASP A 49 -17.73 3.46 0.55
CA ASP A 49 -18.40 2.71 -0.52
C ASP A 49 -19.82 2.30 -0.12
N TYR A 50 -20.01 1.84 1.13
CA TYR A 50 -21.33 1.53 1.67
C TYR A 50 -22.21 2.78 1.80
N GLY A 51 -21.66 3.88 2.32
CA GLY A 51 -22.37 5.16 2.43
C GLY A 51 -22.79 5.70 1.06
N PHE A 52 -21.93 5.59 0.06
CA PHE A 52 -22.18 6.09 -1.29
C PHE A 52 -23.29 5.30 -1.99
N GLN A 53 -23.35 3.98 -1.85
CA GLN A 53 -24.44 3.16 -2.39
C GLN A 53 -25.80 3.64 -1.84
N ASN A 54 -25.90 3.81 -0.53
CA ASN A 54 -27.13 4.28 0.11
C ASN A 54 -27.52 5.70 -0.33
N LEU A 55 -26.55 6.60 -0.52
CA LEU A 55 -26.78 7.98 -0.97
C LEU A 55 -27.24 8.03 -2.43
N VAL A 56 -26.62 7.20 -3.27
CA VAL A 56 -26.94 7.06 -4.69
C VAL A 56 -28.31 6.44 -4.90
N ASP A 57 -28.64 5.36 -4.17
CA ASP A 57 -29.94 4.72 -4.21
C ASP A 57 -31.06 5.68 -3.74
N LEU A 58 -30.77 6.50 -2.71
CA LEU A 58 -31.70 7.53 -2.25
C LEU A 58 -31.89 8.64 -3.30
N TYR A 59 -30.81 9.08 -3.95
CA TYR A 59 -30.88 10.11 -4.99
C TYR A 59 -31.64 9.62 -6.23
N TYR A 60 -31.35 8.41 -6.71
CA TYR A 60 -32.09 7.81 -7.83
C TYR A 60 -33.54 7.48 -7.45
N GLY A 61 -33.80 7.00 -6.23
CA GLY A 61 -35.15 6.72 -5.73
C GLY A 61 -36.01 7.97 -5.48
N ILE A 62 -35.39 9.13 -5.26
CA ILE A 62 -36.08 10.44 -5.17
C ILE A 62 -36.25 11.08 -6.55
N GLY A 63 -35.32 10.82 -7.48
CA GLY A 63 -35.30 11.44 -8.81
C GLY A 63 -36.14 10.73 -9.88
N ASP A 64 -36.50 9.46 -9.68
CA ASP A 64 -37.28 8.70 -10.66
C ASP A 64 -38.59 8.18 -10.07
N ASN A 65 -39.68 8.89 -10.35
CA ASN A 65 -41.06 8.39 -10.23
C ASN A 65 -41.59 7.88 -11.59
N THR A 66 -40.73 7.28 -12.41
CA THR A 66 -41.17 6.60 -13.65
C THR A 66 -41.51 5.14 -13.31
N PRO A 67 -42.77 4.72 -13.51
CA PRO A 67 -43.14 3.33 -13.29
C PRO A 67 -42.41 2.44 -14.31
N SER A 68 -41.57 1.55 -13.81
CA SER A 68 -40.96 0.48 -14.60
C SER A 68 -42.04 -0.44 -15.13
N ASN A 69 -42.17 -0.51 -16.46
CA ASN A 69 -42.82 -1.60 -17.18
C ASN A 69 -41.88 -2.79 -17.35
#